data_AF-A0A4Y3QMC9-F1
#
_entry.id   AF-A0A4Y3QMC9-F1
#
_cell.length_a   1.000
_cell.length_b   1.000
_cell.length_c   1.000
_cell.angle_alpha   90.00
_cell.angle_beta   90.00
_cell.angle_gamma   90.00
#
_symmetry.space_group_name_H-M   'P 1'
#
loop_
_entity.id
_entity.type
_entity.pdbx_description
1 polymer ?
#
loop_
_entity_poly.entity_id
_entity_poly.type
_entity_poly.pdbx_seq_one_letter_code
_entity_poly.pdbx_strand_id
1 'polypeptide(L)'
;MLSCGALLALLEAPQADRLSAMLIAQIVGMVATISFILCRDRGLLTRVFAEPQTSRPAQTRVDWYLAQSIIGYGSLLVLQTTSVALAPAALSVLGLIGRFVSGLNMVVTNAVIPRLVHSGTTSDRPALTLVKWTAFSMLGTGLLLALFGAWTGTQLAVQAAVVCAWFACAITNSTFKRLAVRSIEPRAAAIVSILNLATATVVGVLFGTGLLSLEILILAYVAMDLLPAIALGFLLRRWILAIAIAVPSTAVVLFASVALQIS
;
A
#
# COMPACT_ATOMS: atom_id res chain seq x y z
N MET A 1 -0.22 14.21 14.50
CA MET A 1 0.08 15.27 15.50
C MET A 1 1.08 16.29 14.96
N LEU A 2 2.26 15.89 14.46
CA LEU A 2 3.23 16.84 13.85
C LEU A 2 2.67 17.60 12.63
N SER A 3 1.95 16.93 11.73
CA SER A 3 1.30 17.55 10.57
C SER A 3 0.19 18.53 10.97
N CYS A 4 -0.64 18.19 11.96
CA CYS A 4 -1.64 19.10 12.51
C CYS A 4 -0.99 20.31 13.20
N GLY A 5 0.12 20.10 13.92
CA GLY A 5 0.90 21.17 14.54
C GLY A 5 1.52 22.13 13.52
N ALA A 6 2.07 21.60 12.42
CA ALA A 6 2.59 22.40 11.32
C ALA A 6 1.48 23.21 10.62
N LEU A 7 0.30 22.61 10.43
CA LEU A 7 -0.87 23.28 9.86
C LEU A 7 -1.38 24.42 10.76
N LEU A 8 -1.42 24.17 12.07
CA LEU A 8 -1.81 25.19 13.06
C LEU A 8 -0.79 26.33 13.15
N ALA A 9 0.51 26.04 13.02
CA ALA A 9 1.57 27.05 13.05
C ALA A 9 1.62 27.94 11.80
N LEU A 10 1.06 27.48 10.67
CA LEU A 10 1.11 28.17 9.38
C LEU A 10 -0.27 28.55 8.85
N LEU A 11 -1.25 28.73 9.73
CA LEU A 11 -2.65 28.93 9.38
C LEU A 11 -2.89 30.12 8.43
N GLU A 12 -2.09 31.18 8.58
CA GLU A 12 -2.13 32.41 7.77
C GLU A 12 -1.24 32.36 6.51
N ALA A 13 -0.44 31.31 6.33
CA ALA A 13 0.47 31.19 5.19
C ALA A 13 -0.28 30.83 3.89
N PRO A 14 0.31 31.13 2.72
CA PRO A 14 -0.20 30.65 1.43
C PRO A 14 -0.47 29.14 1.45
N GLN A 15 -1.48 28.70 0.69
CA GLN A 15 -1.90 27.30 0.68
C GLN A 15 -0.76 26.34 0.28
N ALA A 16 0.12 26.78 -0.63
CA ALA A 16 1.30 26.02 -1.04
C ALA A 16 2.28 25.76 0.12
N ASP A 17 2.51 26.78 0.97
CA ASP A 17 3.43 26.70 2.11
C ASP A 17 2.87 25.84 3.24
N ARG A 18 1.54 25.87 3.44
CA ARG A 18 0.85 24.97 4.37
C ARG A 18 0.98 23.51 3.93
N LEU A 19 0.76 23.23 2.64
CA LEU A 19 0.84 21.88 2.09
C LEU A 19 2.27 21.32 2.15
N SER A 20 3.27 22.12 1.79
CA SER A 20 4.68 21.71 1.85
C SER A 20 5.12 21.44 3.30
N ALA A 21 4.75 22.30 4.25
CA ALA A 21 5.04 22.10 5.67
C ALA A 21 4.35 20.85 6.25
N MET A 22 3.10 20.58 5.87
CA MET A 22 2.40 19.36 6.25
C MET A 22 3.10 18.10 5.72
N LEU A 23 3.52 18.11 4.45
CA LEU A 23 4.25 17.00 3.82
C LEU A 23 5.60 16.75 4.51
N ILE A 24 6.36 17.82 4.76
CA ILE A 24 7.65 17.73 5.45
C ILE A 24 7.46 17.19 6.87
N ALA A 25 6.51 17.73 7.64
CA ALA A 25 6.23 17.27 8.99
C ALA A 25 5.80 15.79 9.04
N GLN A 26 5.05 15.35 8.02
CA GLN A 26 4.62 13.95 7.90
C GLN A 26 5.81 13.02 7.58
N ILE A 27 6.67 13.39 6.62
CA ILE A 27 7.87 12.62 6.27
C ILE A 27 8.83 12.56 7.46
N VAL A 28 9.09 13.70 8.11
CA VAL A 28 9.95 13.77 9.30
C VAL A 28 9.41 12.89 10.43
N GLY A 29 8.10 12.93 10.69
CA GLY A 29 7.47 12.07 11.70
C GLY A 29 7.62 10.58 11.38
N MET A 30 7.48 10.18 10.12
CA MET A 30 7.70 8.79 9.69
C MET A 30 9.17 8.37 9.79
N VAL A 31 10.10 9.23 9.36
CA VAL A 31 11.55 8.99 9.51
C VAL A 31 11.91 8.82 10.99
N ALA A 32 11.46 9.72 11.87
CA ALA A 32 11.69 9.62 13.30
C ALA A 32 11.15 8.30 13.89
N THR A 33 9.97 7.87 13.44
CA THR A 33 9.37 6.61 13.86
C THR A 33 10.22 5.41 13.42
N ILE A 34 10.68 5.37 12.17
CA ILE A 34 11.56 4.29 11.67
C ILE A 34 12.93 4.34 12.36
N SER A 35 13.52 5.51 12.54
CA SER A 35 14.80 5.67 13.25
C SER A 35 14.70 5.18 14.68
N PHE A 36 13.65 5.54 15.41
CA PHE A 36 13.40 5.04 16.77
C PHE A 36 13.31 3.51 16.80
N ILE A 37 12.59 2.94 15.84
CA ILE A 37 12.44 1.50 15.67
C ILE A 37 13.78 0.80 15.42
N LEU A 38 14.59 1.30 14.49
CA LEU A 38 15.90 0.74 14.14
C LEU A 38 16.93 0.92 15.28
N CYS A 39 16.82 2.01 16.05
CA CYS A 39 17.66 2.23 17.23
C CYS A 39 17.31 1.30 18.39
N ARG A 40 16.02 1.00 18.58
CA ARG A 40 15.54 0.10 19.65
C ARG A 40 15.91 -1.36 19.41
N ASP A 41 15.82 -1.84 18.17
CA ASP A 41 16.21 -3.21 17.80
C ASP A 41 17.44 -3.22 16.86
N ARG A 42 18.64 -3.10 17.44
CA ARG A 42 19.90 -3.14 16.68
C ARG A 42 20.10 -4.50 15.99
N GLY A 43 20.42 -4.49 14.69
CA GLY A 43 20.68 -5.72 13.90
C GLY A 43 19.42 -6.36 13.29
N LEU A 44 18.29 -5.67 13.30
CA LEU A 44 17.03 -6.14 12.75
C LEU A 44 17.09 -6.33 11.21
N LEU A 45 17.90 -5.52 10.52
CA LEU A 45 18.15 -5.60 9.08
C LEU A 45 19.30 -6.55 8.69
N THR A 46 20.29 -6.78 9.55
CA THR A 46 21.46 -7.61 9.23
C THR A 46 21.19 -9.11 9.34
N ARG A 47 20.12 -9.52 10.03
CA ARG A 47 19.72 -10.92 10.18
C ARG A 47 18.71 -11.38 9.11
N VAL A 48 18.98 -11.07 7.84
CA VAL A 48 18.06 -11.29 6.70
C VAL A 48 17.58 -12.75 6.58
N PHE A 49 18.37 -13.72 7.03
CA PHE A 49 18.08 -15.16 6.95
C PHE A 49 17.84 -15.87 8.29
N ALA A 50 17.80 -15.16 9.41
CA ALA A 50 17.64 -15.83 10.70
C ALA A 50 16.19 -16.30 10.90
N GLU A 51 16.05 -17.49 11.50
CA GLU A 51 14.81 -18.24 11.63
C GLU A 51 13.69 -17.44 12.35
N PRO A 52 12.41 -17.63 11.97
CA PRO A 52 11.28 -16.92 12.58
C PRO A 52 11.19 -17.20 14.09
N GLN A 53 11.32 -16.17 14.92
CA GLN A 53 11.20 -16.33 16.38
C GLN A 53 9.73 -16.23 16.80
N THR A 54 9.12 -17.36 17.13
CA THR A 54 7.72 -17.49 17.55
C THR A 54 7.46 -17.09 19.01
N SER A 55 8.50 -16.80 19.78
CA SER A 55 8.47 -16.67 21.25
C SER A 55 8.53 -15.22 21.78
N ARG A 56 8.25 -14.19 20.97
CA ARG A 56 8.22 -12.80 21.47
C ARG A 56 6.95 -12.50 22.28
N PRO A 57 7.05 -11.70 23.37
CA PRO A 57 5.91 -11.34 24.20
C PRO A 57 4.88 -10.52 23.42
N ALA A 58 3.60 -10.75 23.71
CA ALA A 58 2.45 -10.18 22.98
C ALA A 58 2.47 -8.64 22.87
N GLN A 59 2.95 -7.94 23.91
CA GLN A 59 3.08 -6.49 23.93
C GLN A 59 3.93 -5.96 22.76
N THR A 60 5.06 -6.62 22.50
CA THR A 60 5.98 -6.24 21.41
C THR A 60 5.29 -6.32 20.05
N ARG A 61 4.40 -7.29 19.84
CA ARG A 61 3.66 -7.51 18.59
C ARG A 61 2.72 -6.35 18.29
N VAL A 62 2.04 -5.88 19.33
CA VAL A 62 1.11 -4.75 19.27
C VAL A 62 1.85 -3.47 18.90
N ASP A 63 3.01 -3.22 19.51
CA ASP A 63 3.84 -2.05 19.22
C ASP A 63 4.29 -2.02 17.75
N TRP A 64 4.70 -3.17 17.21
CA TRP A 64 5.11 -3.30 15.81
C TRP A 64 3.96 -3.13 14.82
N TYR A 65 2.79 -3.69 15.14
CA TYR A 65 1.59 -3.49 14.35
C TYR A 65 1.17 -2.01 14.34
N LEU A 66 1.20 -1.36 15.51
CA LEU A 66 0.90 0.06 15.65
C LEU A 66 1.84 0.92 14.80
N ALA A 67 3.15 0.68 14.90
CA ALA A 67 4.16 1.40 14.10
C ALA A 67 3.91 1.25 12.59
N GLN A 68 3.64 0.02 12.14
CA GLN A 68 3.34 -0.25 10.74
C GLN A 68 2.05 0.45 10.28
N SER A 69 1.02 0.50 11.13
CA SER A 69 -0.21 1.24 10.86
C SER A 69 0.05 2.75 10.78
N ILE A 70 0.80 3.33 11.73
CA ILE A 70 1.15 4.75 11.73
C ILE A 70 1.84 5.14 10.41
N ILE A 71 2.83 4.36 9.98
CA ILE A 71 3.58 4.63 8.75
C ILE A 71 2.71 4.37 7.52
N GLY A 72 1.92 3.29 7.50
CA GLY A 72 1.01 2.99 6.40
C GLY A 72 -0.03 4.09 6.16
N TYR A 73 -0.72 4.53 7.21
CA TYR A 73 -1.66 5.66 7.12
C TYR A 73 -0.93 6.98 6.85
N GLY A 74 0.26 7.17 7.44
CA GLY A 74 1.10 8.34 7.22
C GLY A 74 1.47 8.54 5.76
N SER A 75 1.92 7.48 5.09
CA SER A 75 2.24 7.46 3.66
C SER A 75 1.00 7.68 2.78
N LEU A 76 -0.14 7.07 3.11
CA LEU A 76 -1.39 7.32 2.37
C LEU A 76 -1.83 8.79 2.48
N LEU A 77 -1.65 9.42 3.64
CA LEU A 77 -1.93 10.84 3.83
C LEU A 77 -1.01 11.72 2.97
N VAL A 78 0.27 11.35 2.78
CA VAL A 78 1.17 12.04 1.84
C VAL A 78 0.58 11.99 0.41
N LEU A 79 0.22 10.80 -0.08
CA LEU A 79 -0.35 10.63 -1.42
C LEU A 79 -1.66 11.44 -1.58
N GLN A 80 -2.54 11.41 -0.57
CA GLN A 80 -3.78 12.20 -0.56
C GLN A 80 -3.49 13.70 -0.57
N THR A 81 -2.52 14.17 0.21
CA THR A 81 -2.17 15.60 0.27
C THR A 81 -1.57 16.07 -1.06
N THR A 82 -0.69 15.27 -1.68
CA THR A 82 -0.13 15.60 -3.00
C THR A 82 -1.16 15.55 -4.13
N SER A 83 -2.27 14.81 -3.96
CA SER A 83 -3.33 14.73 -4.98
C SER A 83 -4.03 16.07 -5.24
N VAL A 84 -3.96 17.02 -4.29
CA VAL A 84 -4.50 18.38 -4.44
C VAL A 84 -3.86 19.13 -5.62
N ALA A 85 -2.67 18.72 -6.06
CA ALA A 85 -1.99 19.28 -7.22
C ALA A 85 -2.67 18.93 -8.56
N LEU A 86 -3.54 17.90 -8.58
CA LEU A 86 -4.19 17.42 -9.79
C LEU A 86 -5.43 18.24 -10.14
N ALA A 87 -5.79 18.22 -11.43
CA ALA A 87 -7.05 18.82 -11.87
C ALA A 87 -8.27 18.15 -11.18
N PRO A 88 -9.39 18.87 -10.97
CA PRO A 88 -10.57 18.34 -10.28
C PRO A 88 -11.15 17.06 -10.90
N ALA A 89 -11.07 16.92 -12.23
CA ALA A 89 -11.51 15.71 -12.93
C ALA A 89 -10.64 14.48 -12.56
N ALA A 90 -9.31 14.66 -12.50
CA ALA A 90 -8.37 13.61 -12.11
C ALA A 90 -8.52 13.22 -10.63
N LEU A 91 -8.76 14.19 -9.75
CA LEU A 91 -9.11 13.97 -8.34
C LEU A 91 -10.39 13.13 -8.19
N SER A 92 -11.40 13.37 -9.03
CA SER A 92 -12.66 12.64 -9.00
C SER A 92 -12.48 11.17 -9.39
N VAL A 93 -11.69 10.90 -10.46
CA VAL A 93 -11.34 9.54 -10.89
C VAL A 93 -10.57 8.80 -9.81
N LEU A 94 -9.52 9.42 -9.28
CA LEU A 94 -8.72 8.85 -8.20
C LEU A 94 -9.56 8.57 -6.94
N GLY A 95 -10.44 9.51 -6.58
CA GLY A 95 -11.34 9.37 -5.44
C GLY A 95 -12.34 8.23 -5.61
N LEU A 96 -12.87 8.04 -6.82
CA LEU A 96 -13.76 6.92 -7.14
C LEU A 96 -13.02 5.59 -7.01
N ILE A 97 -11.89 5.43 -7.70
CA ILE A 97 -11.07 4.20 -7.65
C ILE A 97 -10.67 3.89 -6.20
N GLY A 98 -10.13 4.87 -5.48
CA GLY A 98 -9.66 4.71 -4.10
C GLY A 98 -10.77 4.29 -3.13
N ARG A 99 -11.98 4.84 -3.27
CA ARG A 99 -13.13 4.47 -2.42
C ARG A 99 -13.58 3.04 -2.67
N PHE A 100 -13.65 2.60 -3.93
CA PHE A 100 -14.01 1.21 -4.25
C PHE A 100 -13.00 0.22 -3.68
N VAL A 101 -11.70 0.45 -3.93
CA VAL A 101 -10.64 -0.42 -3.41
C VAL A 101 -10.65 -0.43 -1.89
N SER A 102 -10.74 0.74 -1.25
CA SER A 102 -10.79 0.84 0.22
C SER A 102 -12.00 0.14 0.82
N GLY A 103 -13.19 0.28 0.22
CA GLY A 103 -14.41 -0.36 0.69
C GLY A 103 -14.32 -1.88 0.63
N LEU A 104 -13.91 -2.42 -0.52
CA LEU A 104 -13.73 -3.86 -0.70
C LEU A 104 -12.63 -4.41 0.23
N ASN A 105 -11.50 -3.71 0.32
CA ASN A 105 -10.39 -4.12 1.17
C ASN A 105 -10.79 -4.11 2.64
N MET A 106 -11.57 -3.12 3.10
CA MET A 106 -12.06 -3.06 4.49
C MET A 106 -12.90 -4.28 4.86
N VAL A 107 -13.80 -4.72 3.97
CA VAL A 107 -14.62 -5.92 4.20
C VAL A 107 -13.74 -7.15 4.33
N VAL A 108 -12.82 -7.36 3.39
CA VAL A 108 -11.94 -8.54 3.42
C VAL A 108 -11.04 -8.51 4.67
N THR A 109 -10.39 -7.37 4.93
CA THR A 109 -9.40 -7.24 6.00
C THR A 109 -9.97 -7.28 7.41
N ASN A 110 -11.20 -6.81 7.60
CA ASN A 110 -11.81 -6.72 8.93
C ASN A 110 -12.85 -7.81 9.19
N ALA A 111 -13.57 -8.29 8.17
CA ALA A 111 -14.61 -9.31 8.36
C ALA A 111 -14.13 -10.73 8.02
N VAL A 112 -13.32 -10.89 6.97
CA VAL A 112 -12.96 -12.22 6.42
C VAL A 112 -11.63 -12.72 6.98
N ILE A 113 -10.54 -11.97 6.77
CA ILE A 113 -9.18 -12.46 7.12
C ILE A 113 -9.05 -12.81 8.62
N PRO A 114 -9.59 -12.04 9.59
CA PRO A 114 -9.47 -12.40 11.01
C PRO A 114 -10.10 -13.74 11.38
N ARG A 115 -11.12 -14.19 10.62
CA ARG A 115 -11.77 -15.49 10.82
C ARG A 115 -10.93 -16.64 10.24
N LEU A 116 -10.10 -16.35 9.24
CA LEU A 116 -9.26 -17.34 8.55
C LEU A 116 -7.84 -17.44 9.14
N VAL A 117 -7.32 -16.34 9.66
CA VAL A 117 -6.01 -16.24 10.30
C VAL A 117 -6.22 -15.70 11.71
N HIS A 118 -6.29 -16.61 12.68
CA HIS A 118 -6.38 -16.29 14.09
C HIS A 118 -5.14 -16.80 14.82
N SER A 119 -4.81 -16.23 15.98
CA SER A 119 -3.66 -16.66 16.79
C SER A 119 -3.71 -18.15 17.18
N GLY A 120 -4.89 -18.75 17.22
CA GLY A 120 -5.11 -20.17 17.51
C GLY A 120 -5.20 -21.10 16.29
N THR A 121 -5.18 -20.61 15.04
CA THR A 121 -5.25 -21.50 13.87
C THR A 121 -3.88 -22.09 13.54
N THR A 122 -3.81 -23.39 13.29
CA THR A 122 -2.53 -24.09 12.98
C THR A 122 -2.14 -24.01 11.51
N SER A 123 -3.11 -23.82 10.61
CA SER A 123 -2.93 -23.88 9.15
C SER A 123 -3.16 -22.53 8.47
N ASP A 124 -2.23 -22.11 7.61
CA ASP A 124 -2.34 -20.90 6.78
C ASP A 124 -3.05 -21.15 5.44
N ARG A 125 -3.34 -22.43 5.12
CA ARG A 125 -3.94 -22.84 3.84
C ARG A 125 -5.22 -22.07 3.48
N PRO A 126 -6.23 -21.90 4.36
CA PRO A 126 -7.49 -21.26 3.97
C PRO A 126 -7.30 -19.79 3.57
N ALA A 127 -6.41 -19.06 4.24
CA ALA A 127 -6.09 -17.68 3.91
C ALA A 127 -5.36 -17.57 2.56
N LEU A 128 -4.39 -18.46 2.30
CA LEU A 128 -3.69 -18.50 1.02
C LEU A 128 -4.61 -18.92 -0.13
N THR A 129 -5.56 -19.82 0.12
CA THR A 129 -6.57 -20.21 -0.87
C THR A 129 -7.50 -19.05 -1.20
N LEU A 130 -7.94 -18.28 -0.19
CA LEU A 130 -8.71 -17.06 -0.43
C LEU A 130 -7.93 -16.07 -1.31
N VAL A 131 -6.68 -15.78 -0.96
CA VAL A 131 -5.82 -14.87 -1.74
C VAL A 131 -5.68 -15.35 -3.18
N LYS A 132 -5.41 -16.65 -3.39
CA LYS A 132 -5.33 -17.22 -4.73
C LYS A 132 -6.61 -16.97 -5.51
N TRP A 133 -7.76 -17.43 -5.02
CA TRP A 133 -9.01 -17.31 -5.77
C TRP A 133 -9.44 -15.86 -6.01
N THR A 134 -9.32 -15.01 -5.00
CA THR A 134 -9.69 -13.59 -5.13
C THR A 134 -8.72 -12.83 -6.03
N ALA A 135 -7.42 -13.06 -5.94
CA ALA A 135 -6.46 -12.40 -6.83
C ALA A 135 -6.62 -12.91 -8.27
N PHE A 136 -6.76 -14.22 -8.49
CA PHE A 136 -6.96 -14.76 -9.84
C PHE A 136 -8.28 -14.29 -10.47
N SER A 137 -9.37 -14.27 -9.71
CA SER A 137 -10.66 -13.79 -10.23
C SER A 137 -10.58 -12.30 -10.56
N MET A 138 -10.03 -11.48 -9.67
CA MET A 138 -9.91 -10.04 -9.88
C MET A 138 -8.95 -9.70 -11.02
N LEU A 139 -7.81 -10.40 -11.14
CA LEU A 139 -6.90 -10.20 -12.26
C LEU A 139 -7.49 -10.65 -13.60
N GLY A 140 -8.22 -11.77 -13.60
CA GLY A 140 -8.95 -12.23 -14.79
C GLY A 140 -10.01 -11.22 -15.23
N THR A 141 -10.85 -10.76 -14.29
CA THR A 141 -11.85 -9.72 -14.55
C THR A 141 -11.20 -8.40 -14.98
N GLY A 142 -10.12 -7.99 -14.32
CA GLY A 142 -9.38 -6.78 -14.66
C GLY A 142 -8.78 -6.82 -16.07
N LEU A 143 -8.22 -7.96 -16.47
CA LEU A 143 -7.69 -8.14 -17.83
C LEU A 143 -8.81 -8.06 -18.88
N LEU A 144 -9.94 -8.73 -18.65
CA LEU A 144 -11.09 -8.67 -19.57
C LEU A 144 -11.64 -7.24 -19.70
N LEU A 145 -11.74 -6.51 -18.59
CA LEU A 145 -12.17 -5.12 -18.58
C LEU A 145 -11.16 -4.19 -19.27
N ALA A 146 -9.86 -4.43 -19.11
CA ALA A 146 -8.82 -3.68 -19.81
C ALA A 146 -8.89 -3.88 -21.33
N LEU A 147 -9.06 -5.13 -21.78
CA LEU A 147 -9.22 -5.46 -23.20
C LEU A 147 -10.51 -4.87 -23.77
N PHE A 148 -11.62 -4.99 -23.04
CA PHE A 148 -12.91 -4.42 -23.44
C PHE A 148 -12.85 -2.89 -23.52
N GLY A 149 -12.24 -2.24 -22.53
CA GLY A 149 -12.02 -0.79 -22.51
C GLY A 149 -11.16 -0.31 -23.68
N ALA A 150 -10.06 -1.02 -23.97
CA ALA A 150 -9.20 -0.73 -25.10
C ALA A 150 -9.92 -0.91 -26.45
N TRP A 151 -10.79 -1.92 -26.56
CA TRP A 151 -11.54 -2.18 -27.80
C TRP A 151 -12.67 -1.17 -28.03
N THR A 152 -13.37 -0.76 -26.98
CA THR A 152 -14.54 0.13 -27.07
C THR A 152 -14.23 1.61 -26.87
N GLY A 153 -13.01 1.95 -26.43
CA GLY A 153 -12.65 3.31 -25.99
C GLY A 153 -13.29 3.72 -24.66
N THR A 154 -13.85 2.76 -23.90
CA THR A 154 -14.58 3.08 -22.66
C THR A 154 -13.61 3.28 -21.48
N GLN A 155 -13.38 4.53 -21.08
CA GLN A 155 -12.54 4.88 -19.93
C GLN A 155 -12.99 4.22 -18.62
N LEU A 156 -14.30 4.03 -18.42
CA LEU A 156 -14.85 3.41 -17.21
C LEU A 156 -14.40 1.94 -17.05
N ALA A 157 -14.28 1.21 -18.16
CA ALA A 157 -13.80 -0.17 -18.15
C ALA A 157 -12.30 -0.23 -17.79
N VAL A 158 -11.50 0.73 -18.27
CA VAL A 158 -10.08 0.87 -17.92
C VAL A 158 -9.91 1.20 -16.44
N GLN A 159 -10.72 2.11 -15.90
CA GLN A 159 -10.70 2.44 -14.47
C GLN A 159 -11.11 1.24 -13.60
N ALA A 160 -12.12 0.47 -14.02
CA ALA A 160 -12.52 -0.75 -13.34
C ALA A 160 -11.41 -1.82 -13.35
N ALA A 161 -10.65 -1.93 -14.44
CA ALA A 161 -9.48 -2.80 -14.50
C ALA A 161 -8.40 -2.43 -13.46
N VAL A 162 -8.14 -1.13 -13.27
CA VAL A 162 -7.22 -0.62 -12.23
C VAL A 162 -7.74 -0.97 -10.84
N VAL A 163 -9.03 -0.80 -10.57
CA VAL A 163 -9.65 -1.19 -9.29
C VAL A 163 -9.41 -2.67 -9.00
N CYS A 164 -9.64 -3.55 -9.98
CA CYS A 164 -9.43 -4.99 -9.83
C CYS A 164 -7.96 -5.34 -9.52
N ALA A 165 -7.01 -4.77 -10.28
CA ALA A 165 -5.58 -5.01 -10.07
C ALA A 165 -5.10 -4.50 -8.71
N TRP A 166 -5.51 -3.29 -8.33
CA TRP A 166 -5.17 -2.71 -7.03
C TRP A 166 -5.78 -3.53 -5.89
N PHE A 167 -7.05 -3.93 -6.01
CA PHE A 167 -7.71 -4.74 -5.00
C PHE A 167 -7.03 -6.11 -4.78
N ALA A 168 -6.58 -6.76 -5.86
CA ALA A 168 -5.79 -7.99 -5.76
C ALA A 168 -4.49 -7.78 -4.97
N CYS A 169 -3.79 -6.66 -5.22
CA CYS A 169 -2.60 -6.27 -4.46
C CYS A 169 -2.93 -6.02 -2.97
N ALA A 170 -4.01 -5.27 -2.70
CA ALA A 170 -4.41 -4.89 -1.35
C ALA A 170 -4.81 -6.09 -0.47
N ILE A 171 -5.57 -7.05 -1.02
CA ILE A 171 -5.91 -8.30 -0.32
C ILE A 171 -4.65 -9.11 -0.02
N THR A 172 -3.74 -9.22 -0.99
CA THR A 172 -2.49 -9.97 -0.82
C THR A 172 -1.63 -9.35 0.27
N ASN A 173 -1.45 -8.03 0.20
CA ASN A 173 -0.71 -7.24 1.19
C ASN A 173 -1.28 -7.45 2.60
N SER A 174 -2.59 -7.26 2.76
CA SER A 174 -3.23 -7.36 4.08
C SER A 174 -3.21 -8.78 4.65
N THR A 175 -3.37 -9.80 3.80
CA THR A 175 -3.26 -11.20 4.22
C THR A 175 -1.84 -11.53 4.64
N PHE A 176 -0.84 -11.16 3.84
CA PHE A 176 0.56 -11.40 4.16
C PHE A 176 1.01 -10.62 5.39
N LYS A 177 0.53 -9.39 5.60
CA LYS A 177 0.77 -8.64 6.84
C LYS A 177 0.25 -9.41 8.05
N ARG A 178 -0.97 -9.94 8.01
CA ARG A 178 -1.53 -10.74 9.11
C ARG A 178 -0.79 -12.06 9.34
N LEU A 179 -0.37 -12.75 8.26
CA LEU A 179 0.47 -13.96 8.37
C LEU A 179 1.87 -13.66 8.91
N ALA A 180 2.47 -12.55 8.48
CA ALA A 180 3.76 -12.09 8.94
C ALA A 180 3.71 -11.63 10.40
N VAL A 181 2.59 -11.07 10.86
CA VAL A 181 2.38 -10.82 12.29
C VAL A 181 2.34 -12.14 13.07
N ARG A 182 1.91 -13.28 12.50
CA ARG A 182 2.02 -14.55 13.26
C ARG A 182 3.45 -15.08 13.38
N SER A 183 4.35 -14.73 12.45
CA SER A 183 5.58 -15.48 12.21
C SER A 183 6.88 -14.64 12.18
N ILE A 184 6.88 -13.38 11.72
CA ILE A 184 8.08 -12.58 11.39
C ILE A 184 7.92 -11.10 11.82
N GLU A 185 7.45 -10.87 13.04
CA GLU A 185 6.83 -9.60 13.47
C GLU A 185 7.67 -8.31 13.33
N PRO A 186 8.97 -8.26 13.67
CA PRO A 186 9.71 -6.99 13.66
C PRO A 186 10.25 -6.65 12.27
N ARG A 187 10.77 -7.64 11.55
CA ARG A 187 11.43 -7.47 10.25
C ARG A 187 10.44 -7.18 9.14
N ALA A 188 9.34 -7.91 9.13
CA ALA A 188 8.25 -7.68 8.19
C ALA A 188 7.70 -6.26 8.36
N ALA A 189 7.41 -5.84 9.60
CA ALA A 189 6.92 -4.51 9.90
C ALA A 189 7.92 -3.41 9.47
N ALA A 190 9.22 -3.59 9.74
CA ALA A 190 10.26 -2.65 9.32
C ALA A 190 10.36 -2.54 7.80
N ILE A 191 10.41 -3.65 7.06
CA ILE A 191 10.52 -3.65 5.60
C ILE A 191 9.29 -2.99 4.97
N VAL A 192 8.08 -3.36 5.41
CA VAL A 192 6.84 -2.75 4.95
C VAL A 192 6.84 -1.24 5.20
N SER A 193 7.30 -0.82 6.38
CA SER A 193 7.37 0.59 6.75
C SER A 193 8.37 1.37 5.89
N ILE A 194 9.55 0.79 5.64
CA ILE A 194 10.58 1.40 4.77
C ILE A 194 10.05 1.54 3.35
N LEU A 195 9.40 0.50 2.80
CA LEU A 195 8.84 0.54 1.45
C LEU A 195 7.75 1.60 1.34
N ASN A 196 6.84 1.70 2.33
CA ASN A 196 5.80 2.72 2.35
C ASN A 196 6.37 4.14 2.48
N LEU A 197 7.41 4.32 3.29
CA LEU A 197 8.10 5.61 3.42
C LEU A 197 8.82 5.98 2.12
N ALA A 198 9.49 5.03 1.48
CA ALA A 198 10.17 5.24 0.20
C ALA A 198 9.17 5.69 -0.88
N THR A 199 8.03 5.01 -1.01
CA THR A 199 6.97 5.40 -1.94
C THR A 199 6.46 6.82 -1.65
N ALA A 200 6.17 7.14 -0.38
CA ALA A 200 5.71 8.48 0.00
C ALA A 200 6.77 9.56 -0.28
N THR A 201 8.05 9.26 -0.06
CA THR A 201 9.15 10.19 -0.31
C THR A 201 9.31 10.46 -1.81
N VAL A 202 9.26 9.42 -2.65
CA VAL A 202 9.31 9.56 -4.11
C VAL A 202 8.16 10.44 -4.61
N VAL A 203 6.94 10.20 -4.14
CA VAL A 203 5.78 11.04 -4.50
C VAL A 203 5.96 12.48 -4.03
N GLY A 204 6.46 12.69 -2.82
CA GLY A 204 6.77 14.03 -2.29
C GLY A 204 7.81 14.78 -3.14
N VAL A 205 8.85 14.09 -3.59
CA VAL A 205 9.87 14.66 -4.50
C VAL A 205 9.26 15.02 -5.86
N LEU A 206 8.46 14.11 -6.45
CA LEU A 206 7.81 14.36 -7.75
C LEU A 206 6.81 15.52 -7.70
N PHE A 207 6.11 15.68 -6.56
CA PHE A 207 5.30 16.86 -6.30
C PHE A 207 6.15 18.14 -6.26
N GLY A 208 7.29 18.12 -5.56
CA GLY A 208 8.20 19.27 -5.48
C GLY A 208 8.82 19.66 -6.82
N THR A 209 9.04 18.71 -7.73
CA THR A 209 9.56 18.98 -9.08
C THR A 209 8.48 19.31 -10.12
N GLY A 210 7.20 19.32 -9.73
CA GLY A 210 6.09 19.59 -10.66
C GLY A 210 5.83 18.49 -11.70
N LEU A 211 6.35 17.28 -11.49
CA LEU A 211 6.23 16.14 -12.42
C LEU A 211 5.07 15.20 -12.04
N LEU A 212 4.23 15.60 -11.09
CA LEU A 212 3.17 14.74 -10.57
C LEU A 212 2.01 14.62 -11.56
N SER A 213 1.73 13.40 -12.00
CA SER A 213 0.59 13.08 -12.86
C SER A 213 -0.39 12.12 -12.16
N LEU A 214 -1.62 12.02 -12.68
CA LEU A 214 -2.64 11.09 -12.18
C LEU A 214 -2.12 9.64 -12.22
N GLU A 215 -1.43 9.26 -13.29
CA GLU A 215 -0.86 7.92 -13.49
C GLU A 215 0.17 7.57 -12.43
N ILE A 216 1.09 8.51 -12.15
CA ILE A 216 2.12 8.34 -11.12
C ILE A 216 1.44 8.13 -9.77
N LEU A 217 0.38 8.88 -9.49
CA LEU A 217 -0.33 8.75 -8.23
C LEU A 217 -1.05 7.40 -8.11
N ILE A 218 -1.73 6.94 -9.18
CA ILE A 218 -2.36 5.61 -9.24
C ILE A 218 -1.29 4.52 -9.05
N LEU A 219 -0.17 4.61 -9.76
CA LEU A 219 0.95 3.69 -9.61
C LEU A 219 1.51 3.70 -8.19
N ALA A 220 1.64 4.86 -7.56
CA ALA A 220 2.11 4.98 -6.18
C ALA A 220 1.14 4.32 -5.18
N TYR A 221 -0.18 4.49 -5.38
CA TYR A 221 -1.20 3.81 -4.57
C TYR A 221 -1.15 2.29 -4.72
N VAL A 222 -1.00 1.79 -5.95
CA VAL A 222 -0.84 0.36 -6.20
C VAL A 222 0.48 -0.14 -5.60
N ALA A 223 1.57 0.61 -5.75
CA ALA A 223 2.90 0.27 -5.23
C ALA A 223 2.92 0.18 -3.69
N MET A 224 2.17 1.05 -3.01
CA MET A 224 1.96 1.00 -1.54
C MET A 224 1.39 -0.34 -1.06
N ASP A 225 0.64 -1.05 -1.89
CA ASP A 225 0.15 -2.39 -1.58
C ASP A 225 1.04 -3.49 -2.15
N LEU A 226 1.50 -3.30 -3.39
CA LEU A 226 2.24 -4.29 -4.14
C LEU A 226 3.65 -4.53 -3.58
N LEU A 227 4.43 -3.48 -3.29
CA LEU A 227 5.81 -3.64 -2.82
C LEU A 227 5.86 -4.37 -1.46
N PRO A 228 5.04 -4.00 -0.46
CA PRO A 228 4.89 -4.80 0.76
C PRO A 228 4.47 -6.25 0.49
N ALA A 229 3.50 -6.48 -0.40
CA ALA A 229 3.04 -7.84 -0.72
C ALA A 229 4.16 -8.71 -1.32
N ILE A 230 4.98 -8.15 -2.21
CA ILE A 230 6.15 -8.83 -2.78
C ILE A 230 7.14 -9.16 -1.68
N ALA A 231 7.58 -8.15 -0.92
CA ALA A 231 8.59 -8.32 0.12
C ALA A 231 8.16 -9.35 1.17
N LEU A 232 6.92 -9.26 1.65
CA LEU A 232 6.37 -10.24 2.60
C LEU A 232 6.20 -11.62 1.97
N GLY A 233 5.83 -11.71 0.69
CA GLY A 233 5.76 -12.97 -0.04
C GLY A 233 7.10 -13.68 -0.11
N PHE A 234 8.19 -12.95 -0.34
CA PHE A 234 9.54 -13.50 -0.27
C PHE A 234 9.92 -13.96 1.14
N LEU A 235 9.66 -13.14 2.16
CA LEU A 235 9.95 -13.48 3.56
C LEU A 235 9.18 -14.70 4.05
N LEU A 236 7.91 -14.84 3.65
CA LEU A 236 7.05 -15.99 3.98
C LEU A 236 7.32 -17.21 3.10
N ARG A 237 8.33 -17.18 2.22
CA ARG A 237 8.65 -18.24 1.23
C ARG A 237 7.46 -18.58 0.31
N ARG A 238 6.60 -17.59 0.03
CA ARG A 238 5.45 -17.67 -0.90
C ARG A 238 5.70 -16.84 -2.17
N TRP A 239 6.95 -16.73 -2.60
CA TRP A 239 7.39 -15.92 -3.74
C TRP A 239 6.63 -16.21 -5.04
N ILE A 240 6.25 -17.47 -5.31
CA ILE A 240 5.45 -17.83 -6.50
C ILE A 240 4.12 -17.07 -6.51
N LEU A 241 3.40 -17.06 -5.39
CA LEU A 241 2.12 -16.37 -5.28
C LEU A 241 2.30 -14.85 -5.39
N ALA A 242 3.37 -14.33 -4.79
CA ALA A 242 3.68 -12.91 -4.86
C ALA A 242 3.99 -12.45 -6.29
N ILE A 243 4.81 -13.21 -7.03
CA ILE A 243 5.16 -12.92 -8.44
C ILE A 243 3.93 -13.08 -9.33
N ALA A 244 3.13 -14.13 -9.12
CA ALA A 244 1.92 -14.40 -9.89
C ALA A 244 0.85 -13.30 -9.75
N ILE A 245 0.89 -12.51 -8.68
CA ILE A 245 -0.01 -11.37 -8.48
C ILE A 245 0.68 -10.07 -8.93
N ALA A 246 1.98 -9.93 -8.66
CA ALA A 246 2.74 -8.73 -8.97
C ALA A 246 2.85 -8.47 -10.48
N VAL A 247 3.23 -9.49 -11.25
CA VAL A 247 3.47 -9.33 -12.69
C VAL A 247 2.17 -8.94 -13.41
N PRO A 248 1.03 -9.63 -13.23
CA PRO A 248 -0.21 -9.25 -13.91
C PRO A 248 -0.77 -7.92 -13.40
N SER A 249 -0.68 -7.63 -12.10
CA SER A 249 -1.18 -6.35 -11.57
C SER A 249 -0.39 -5.16 -12.15
N THR A 250 0.93 -5.30 -12.24
CA THR A 250 1.79 -4.27 -12.85
C THR A 250 1.48 -4.11 -14.33
N ALA A 251 1.30 -5.23 -15.07
CA ALA A 251 0.94 -5.19 -16.47
C ALA A 251 -0.43 -4.52 -16.71
N VAL A 252 -1.46 -4.85 -15.91
CA VAL A 252 -2.79 -4.24 -16.03
C VAL A 252 -2.74 -2.75 -15.73
N VAL A 253 -2.00 -2.33 -14.69
CA VAL A 253 -1.91 -0.90 -14.32
C VAL A 253 -1.10 -0.12 -15.35
N LEU A 254 0.01 -0.66 -15.87
CA LEU A 254 0.77 -0.03 -16.95
C LEU A 254 -0.05 0.08 -18.24
N PHE A 255 -0.72 -1.00 -18.63
CA PHE A 255 -1.60 -0.99 -19.81
C PHE A 255 -2.74 0.01 -19.66
N ALA A 256 -3.40 0.04 -18.50
CA ALA A 256 -4.45 0.99 -18.20
C ALA A 256 -3.93 2.44 -18.19
N SER A 257 -2.71 2.69 -17.70
CA SER A 257 -2.10 4.02 -17.73
C SER A 257 -1.84 4.51 -19.16
N VAL A 258 -1.39 3.63 -20.06
CA VAL A 258 -1.22 3.97 -21.48
C VAL A 258 -2.58 4.20 -22.15
N ALA A 259 -3.58 3.36 -21.87
CA ALA A 259 -4.92 3.51 -22.44
C ALA A 259 -5.62 4.82 -22.01
N LEU A 260 -5.33 5.33 -20.81
CA LEU A 260 -5.83 6.61 -20.32
C LEU A 260 -5.19 7.84 -20.99
N GLN A 261 -4.07 7.68 -21.73
CA GLN A 261 -3.42 8.78 -22.46
C GLN A 261 -3.97 9.00 -23.88
N ILE A 262 -4.58 7.97 -24.46
CA ILE A 262 -5.00 7.95 -25.88
C ILE A 262 -6.44 8.47 -26.05
N SER A 263 -7.16 8.71 -24.95
CA SER A 263 -8.56 9.14 -24.89
C SER A 263 -8.72 10.53 -24.31
#